data_AF-A0A8S3S3R6-F1
#
_entry.id   AF-A0A8S3S3R6-F1
#
_cell.length_a   1.000
_cell.length_b   1.000
_cell.length_c   1.000
_cell.angle_alpha   90.00
_cell.angle_beta   90.00
_cell.angle_gamma   90.00
#
_symmetry.space_group_name_H-M   'P 1'
#
loop_
_entity.id
_entity.type
_entity.pdbx_description
1 polymer ?
#
loop_
_entity_poly.entity_id
_entity_poly.type
_entity_poly.pdbx_seq_one_letter_code
_entity_poly.pdbx_strand_id
1 'polypeptide(L)'
;MKNGINFCILGQVGGNDRGNKAGGVNYLCLPNDPENGESQKDDNAQLFGTEYEIGSSYKPSGMKGDMYNKEVPCAMCFQKRKSVHMMIPGRKTCYKGWTSEYSGFLMTAHKTHSSKDYLCVDKDAEPYDNKGSNEDGALLYGIRTKCGSLRCPPYKDATDVRCVVCAK
;
A
#
# COMPACT_ATOMS: atom_id res chain seq x y z
N MET A 1 -13.60 -13.99 -2.25
CA MET A 1 -13.15 -14.31 -0.88
C MET A 1 -12.12 -15.44 -0.95
N LYS A 2 -10.93 -15.29 -0.36
CA LYS A 2 -9.90 -16.36 -0.31
C LYS A 2 -10.23 -17.35 0.81
N ASN A 3 -9.86 -18.63 0.65
CA ASN A 3 -10.16 -19.69 1.61
C ASN A 3 -9.74 -19.33 3.05
N GLY A 4 -10.69 -19.44 3.99
CA GLY A 4 -10.50 -19.22 5.43
C GLY A 4 -11.00 -17.89 5.97
N ILE A 5 -11.15 -16.86 5.10
CA ILE A 5 -11.58 -15.52 5.51
C ILE A 5 -13.05 -15.59 5.92
N ASN A 6 -13.34 -15.30 7.20
CA ASN A 6 -14.70 -15.39 7.74
C ASN A 6 -15.41 -14.03 7.79
N PHE A 7 -14.65 -12.94 7.84
CA PHE A 7 -15.18 -11.58 7.96
C PHE A 7 -14.15 -10.56 7.47
N CYS A 8 -14.58 -9.57 6.68
CA CYS A 8 -13.76 -8.43 6.29
C CYS A 8 -14.58 -7.15 6.38
N ILE A 9 -13.96 -6.09 6.89
CA ILE A 9 -14.45 -4.72 6.81
C ILE A 9 -13.79 -4.10 5.59
N LEU A 10 -14.60 -3.57 4.66
CA LEU A 10 -14.11 -2.86 3.48
C LEU A 10 -13.86 -1.40 3.83
N GLY A 11 -12.88 -0.83 3.15
CA GLY A 11 -12.39 0.50 3.47
C GLY A 11 -11.64 1.16 2.32
N GLN A 12 -11.19 2.37 2.62
CA GLN A 12 -10.25 3.14 1.80
C GLN A 12 -8.95 3.33 2.57
N VAL A 13 -7.82 3.34 1.87
CA VAL A 13 -6.53 3.67 2.48
C VAL A 13 -6.46 5.17 2.72
N GLY A 14 -6.08 5.54 3.94
CA GLY A 14 -5.78 6.91 4.32
C GLY A 14 -4.37 7.06 4.84
N GLY A 15 -3.92 8.31 4.90
CA GLY A 15 -2.61 8.67 5.44
C GLY A 15 -2.48 10.17 5.56
N ASN A 16 -1.32 10.62 6.01
CA ASN A 16 -1.02 12.06 6.05
C ASN A 16 -0.65 12.57 4.63
N ASP A 17 -0.89 13.85 4.38
CA ASP A 17 -0.61 14.54 3.10
C ASP A 17 0.87 14.41 2.66
N ARG A 18 1.09 14.48 1.34
CA ARG A 18 2.41 14.35 0.71
C ARG A 18 3.42 15.43 1.12
N GLY A 19 2.96 16.63 1.45
CA GLY A 19 3.76 17.79 1.84
C GLY A 19 3.95 17.94 3.35
N ASN A 20 3.06 17.35 4.16
CA ASN A 20 3.12 17.44 5.62
C ASN A 20 4.37 16.74 6.20
N LYS A 21 5.26 17.52 6.80
CA LYS A 21 6.58 17.05 7.30
C LYS A 21 6.50 16.20 8.57
N ALA A 22 5.41 16.26 9.31
CA ALA A 22 5.20 15.60 10.59
C ALA A 22 3.79 14.99 10.67
N GLY A 23 3.48 14.28 11.77
CA GLY A 23 2.25 13.53 11.95
C GLY A 23 2.44 12.03 11.71
N GLY A 24 1.40 11.35 11.23
CA GLY A 24 1.46 9.91 10.92
C GLY A 24 2.29 9.62 9.66
N VAL A 25 3.15 8.59 9.74
CA VAL A 25 3.94 8.09 8.59
C VAL A 25 3.33 6.83 7.97
N ASN A 26 2.44 6.17 8.69
CA ASN A 26 1.78 4.94 8.28
C ASN A 26 0.60 5.21 7.34
N TYR A 27 0.30 4.21 6.51
CA TYR A 27 -0.98 4.10 5.83
C TYR A 27 -1.97 3.37 6.74
N LEU A 28 -3.22 3.82 6.76
CA LEU A 28 -4.32 3.27 7.55
C LEU A 28 -5.38 2.69 6.63
N CYS A 29 -6.02 1.59 7.04
CA CYS A 29 -7.24 1.14 6.38
C CYS A 29 -8.44 1.72 7.14
N LEU A 30 -9.16 2.65 6.51
CA LEU A 30 -10.29 3.35 7.11
C LEU A 30 -11.59 2.67 6.70
N PRO A 31 -12.48 2.31 7.63
CA PRO A 31 -13.75 1.68 7.29
C PRO A 31 -14.65 2.63 6.50
N ASN A 32 -15.51 2.06 5.63
CA ASN A 32 -16.46 2.84 4.83
C ASN A 32 -17.64 3.42 5.65
N ASP A 33 -17.80 2.96 6.89
CA ASP A 33 -18.82 3.37 7.85
C ASP A 33 -18.18 3.98 9.13
N PRO A 34 -17.50 5.13 9.02
CA PRO A 34 -16.82 5.74 10.17
C PRO A 34 -17.82 6.32 11.18
N GLU A 35 -17.44 6.26 12.45
CA GLU A 35 -18.07 7.05 13.52
C GLU A 35 -17.33 8.41 13.62
N ASN A 36 -18.05 9.51 13.44
CA ASN A 36 -17.45 10.85 13.39
C ASN A 36 -17.42 11.52 14.78
N GLY A 37 -16.32 12.23 15.05
CA GLY A 37 -16.23 13.16 16.18
C GLY A 37 -16.78 14.56 15.85
N GLU A 38 -16.50 15.52 16.74
CA GLU A 38 -16.89 16.93 16.54
C GLU A 38 -15.95 17.66 15.56
N SER A 39 -16.49 18.63 14.82
CA SER A 39 -15.71 19.45 13.90
C SER A 39 -14.77 20.39 14.64
N GLN A 40 -13.50 20.43 14.22
CA GLN A 40 -12.47 21.33 14.74
C GLN A 40 -11.90 22.22 13.62
N LYS A 41 -11.24 23.33 14.00
CA LYS A 41 -10.65 24.32 13.08
C LYS A 41 -9.26 24.77 13.56
N ASP A 42 -8.43 23.83 13.97
CA ASP A 42 -7.04 24.08 14.33
C ASP A 42 -6.08 23.49 13.28
N ASP A 43 -4.78 23.69 13.49
CA ASP A 43 -3.72 23.26 12.58
C ASP A 43 -3.11 21.90 12.99
N ASN A 44 -3.87 21.04 13.69
CA ASN A 44 -3.43 19.69 14.01
C ASN A 44 -3.26 18.82 12.75
N ALA A 45 -2.58 17.68 12.90
CA ALA A 45 -2.39 16.74 11.80
C ALA A 45 -3.74 16.24 11.25
N GLN A 46 -3.84 16.20 9.93
CA GLN A 46 -5.05 15.79 9.20
C GLN A 46 -4.86 14.40 8.56
N LEU A 47 -5.98 13.70 8.38
CA LEU A 47 -6.04 12.42 7.69
C LEU A 47 -6.63 12.61 6.30
N PHE A 48 -5.89 12.17 5.28
CA PHE A 48 -6.22 12.30 3.87
C PHE A 48 -6.48 10.93 3.25
N GLY A 49 -7.24 10.89 2.16
CA GLY A 49 -7.33 9.72 1.30
C GLY A 49 -5.98 9.43 0.63
N THR A 50 -5.78 8.16 0.23
CA THR A 50 -4.58 7.74 -0.50
C THR A 50 -4.88 7.48 -1.97
N GLU A 51 -4.01 7.99 -2.85
CA GLU A 51 -4.09 7.80 -4.30
C GLU A 51 -2.93 6.93 -4.80
N TYR A 52 -3.23 6.10 -5.78
CA TYR A 52 -2.23 5.43 -6.60
C TYR A 52 -1.61 6.43 -7.56
N GLU A 53 -0.28 6.47 -7.54
CA GLU A 53 0.53 7.22 -8.49
C GLU A 53 1.25 6.21 -9.38
N ILE A 54 0.44 5.52 -10.19
CA ILE A 54 0.87 4.39 -11.02
C ILE A 54 0.37 4.62 -12.45
N GLY A 55 1.11 5.43 -13.20
CA GLY A 55 0.86 5.66 -14.61
C GLY A 55 1.42 4.57 -15.51
N SER A 56 0.84 4.43 -16.70
CA SER A 56 1.24 3.43 -17.71
C SER A 56 2.74 3.37 -18.04
N SER A 57 3.47 4.48 -17.94
CA SER A 57 4.90 4.60 -18.29
C SER A 57 5.88 4.22 -17.17
N TYR A 58 5.44 4.14 -15.92
CA TYR A 58 6.30 3.86 -14.75
C TYR A 58 5.69 2.85 -13.77
N LYS A 59 4.62 2.16 -14.16
CA LYS A 59 4.04 1.09 -13.37
C LYS A 59 4.96 -0.13 -13.28
N PRO A 60 4.97 -0.85 -12.15
CA PRO A 60 5.75 -2.07 -12.03
C PRO A 60 5.39 -3.14 -13.07
N SER A 61 6.41 -3.87 -13.53
CA SER A 61 6.24 -4.87 -14.60
C SER A 61 5.35 -6.05 -14.16
N GLY A 62 4.16 -6.12 -14.72
CA GLY A 62 3.15 -7.14 -14.43
C GLY A 62 1.97 -6.67 -13.57
N MET A 63 1.91 -5.39 -13.21
CA MET A 63 0.70 -4.77 -12.67
C MET A 63 -0.27 -4.40 -13.80
N LYS A 64 -1.57 -4.64 -13.59
CA LYS A 64 -2.62 -4.33 -14.57
C LYS A 64 -3.10 -2.89 -14.42
N GLY A 65 -3.44 -2.26 -15.55
CA GLY A 65 -4.10 -0.96 -15.58
C GLY A 65 -3.17 0.23 -15.37
N ASP A 66 -3.70 1.39 -15.74
CA ASP A 66 -3.26 2.69 -15.30
C ASP A 66 -4.14 3.05 -14.09
N MET A 67 -3.51 3.29 -12.94
CA MET A 67 -4.21 3.63 -11.69
C MET A 67 -3.89 5.06 -11.27
N TYR A 68 -3.35 5.89 -12.17
CA TYR A 68 -3.00 7.26 -11.85
C TYR A 68 -4.23 8.04 -11.33
N ASN A 69 -4.04 8.72 -10.20
CA ASN A 69 -5.06 9.50 -9.48
C ASN A 69 -6.29 8.66 -9.08
N LYS A 70 -6.10 7.37 -8.80
CA LYS A 70 -7.17 6.48 -8.32
C LYS A 70 -7.01 6.22 -6.83
N GLU A 71 -8.10 6.30 -6.09
CA GLU A 71 -8.10 6.02 -4.66
C GLU A 71 -7.84 4.54 -4.38
N VAL A 72 -7.15 4.28 -3.27
CA VAL A 72 -6.67 2.94 -2.91
C VAL A 72 -7.68 2.24 -1.97
N PRO A 73 -8.29 1.11 -2.37
CA PRO A 73 -9.15 0.34 -1.48
C PRO A 73 -8.34 -0.48 -0.48
N CYS A 74 -8.97 -0.84 0.63
CA CYS A 74 -8.40 -1.78 1.59
C CYS A 74 -9.47 -2.66 2.22
N ALA A 75 -9.01 -3.70 2.91
CA ALA A 75 -9.86 -4.53 3.74
C ALA A 75 -9.13 -4.96 5.01
N MET A 76 -9.83 -4.88 6.14
CA MET A 76 -9.40 -5.46 7.40
C MET A 76 -10.13 -6.77 7.61
N CYS A 77 -9.40 -7.88 7.53
CA CYS A 77 -10.00 -9.22 7.53
C CYS A 77 -9.60 -10.03 8.75
N PHE A 78 -10.58 -10.73 9.33
CA PHE A 78 -10.36 -11.70 10.39
C PHE A 78 -10.17 -13.12 9.82
N GLN A 79 -9.12 -13.78 10.29
CA GLN A 79 -8.68 -15.09 9.81
C GLN A 79 -8.54 -16.06 10.99
N LYS A 80 -9.52 -16.95 11.20
CA LYS A 80 -9.61 -17.82 12.41
C LYS A 80 -8.40 -18.71 12.68
N ARG A 81 -7.64 -19.09 11.65
CA ARG A 81 -6.57 -20.10 11.72
C ARG A 81 -5.19 -19.57 11.34
N LYS A 82 -5.03 -18.27 11.12
CA LYS A 82 -3.73 -17.66 10.86
C LYS A 82 -3.53 -16.56 11.89
N SER A 83 -2.67 -16.82 12.87
CA SER A 83 -2.45 -15.92 14.01
C SER A 83 -1.28 -14.97 13.78
N VAL A 84 -0.43 -15.24 12.78
CA VAL A 84 0.70 -14.39 12.45
C VAL A 84 0.63 -13.96 11.00
N HIS A 85 0.79 -12.66 10.76
CA HIS A 85 0.89 -12.06 9.42
C HIS A 85 2.22 -11.32 9.29
N MET A 86 2.90 -11.47 8.15
CA MET A 86 4.15 -10.77 7.87
C MET A 86 4.28 -10.40 6.39
N MET A 87 4.85 -9.22 6.13
CA MET A 87 5.30 -8.81 4.80
C MET A 87 6.76 -9.22 4.61
N ILE A 88 7.08 -9.82 3.47
CA ILE A 88 8.46 -10.12 3.07
C ILE A 88 8.80 -9.29 1.82
N PRO A 89 9.54 -8.18 1.96
CA PRO A 89 9.99 -7.39 0.82
C PRO A 89 11.07 -8.14 0.02
N GLY A 90 11.12 -7.91 -1.28
CA GLY A 90 12.05 -8.55 -2.22
C GLY A 90 11.66 -9.97 -2.65
N ARG A 91 10.51 -10.52 -2.22
CA ARG A 91 10.03 -11.86 -2.59
C ARG A 91 8.63 -11.81 -3.20
N LYS A 92 8.35 -12.76 -4.08
CA LYS A 92 6.98 -13.04 -4.58
C LYS A 92 6.36 -14.30 -3.98
N THR A 93 7.11 -15.03 -3.15
CA THR A 93 6.68 -16.30 -2.51
C THR A 93 7.14 -16.36 -1.06
N CYS A 94 6.26 -16.89 -0.22
CA CYS A 94 6.53 -17.13 1.20
C CYS A 94 7.61 -18.20 1.41
N TYR A 95 8.25 -18.19 2.58
CA TYR A 95 9.13 -19.29 2.99
C TYR A 95 8.34 -20.56 3.28
N LYS A 96 9.04 -21.72 3.27
CA LYS A 96 8.43 -23.01 3.56
C LYS A 96 7.68 -22.97 4.91
N GLY A 97 6.46 -23.51 4.93
CA GLY A 97 5.61 -23.54 6.12
C GLY A 97 4.75 -22.30 6.36
N TRP A 98 4.81 -21.30 5.47
CA TRP A 98 3.92 -20.14 5.46
C TRP A 98 2.94 -20.21 4.29
N THR A 99 1.74 -19.71 4.49
CA THR A 99 0.73 -19.57 3.43
C THR A 99 0.81 -18.19 2.84
N SER A 100 0.76 -18.08 1.50
CA SER A 100 0.67 -16.78 0.83
C SER A 100 -0.76 -16.26 0.90
N GLU A 101 -0.94 -15.04 1.44
CA GLU A 101 -2.21 -14.32 1.32
C GLU A 101 -2.27 -13.62 -0.04
N TYR A 102 -1.23 -12.87 -0.39
CA TYR A 102 -1.07 -12.25 -1.71
C TYR A 102 0.38 -11.86 -1.98
N SER A 103 0.67 -11.54 -3.24
CA SER A 103 1.98 -11.07 -3.70
C SER A 103 1.82 -9.88 -4.64
N GLY A 104 2.77 -8.97 -4.61
CA GLY A 104 2.66 -7.73 -5.34
C GLY A 104 3.97 -6.96 -5.41
N PHE A 105 3.87 -5.65 -5.28
CA PHE A 105 5.01 -4.72 -5.34
C PHE A 105 5.05 -3.81 -4.12
N LEU A 106 6.28 -3.52 -3.69
CA LEU A 106 6.51 -2.59 -2.61
C LEU A 106 6.31 -1.16 -3.11
N MET A 107 5.54 -0.38 -2.36
CA MET A 107 5.18 0.99 -2.69
C MET A 107 5.32 1.89 -1.47
N THR A 108 5.56 3.17 -1.71
CA THR A 108 5.62 4.21 -0.67
C THR A 108 5.48 5.59 -1.32
N ALA A 109 5.61 6.66 -0.54
CA ALA A 109 5.63 8.03 -1.06
C ALA A 109 6.79 8.29 -2.03
N HIS A 110 6.63 9.31 -2.88
CA HIS A 110 7.69 9.76 -3.76
C HIS A 110 8.89 10.29 -2.95
N LYS A 111 10.10 10.13 -3.50
CA LYS A 111 11.37 10.48 -2.83
C LYS A 111 11.50 11.96 -2.40
N THR A 112 10.67 12.86 -2.92
CA THR A 112 10.65 14.30 -2.58
C THR A 112 9.52 14.66 -1.60
N HIS A 113 8.69 13.70 -1.20
CA HIS A 113 7.57 13.89 -0.29
C HIS A 113 7.96 13.54 1.14
N SER A 114 7.04 13.78 2.08
CA SER A 114 7.19 13.34 3.46
C SER A 114 7.36 11.82 3.55
N SER A 115 8.15 11.37 4.53
CA SER A 115 8.44 9.94 4.69
C SER A 115 7.17 9.16 5.03
N LYS A 116 7.00 8.02 4.37
CA LYS A 116 5.94 7.04 4.64
C LYS A 116 6.51 5.65 4.84
N ASP A 117 5.73 4.80 5.49
CA ASP A 117 6.03 3.37 5.54
C ASP A 117 5.96 2.74 4.14
N TYR A 118 6.49 1.52 4.04
CA TYR A 118 6.37 0.71 2.84
C TYR A 118 5.13 -0.18 2.93
N LEU A 119 4.32 -0.18 1.87
CA LEU A 119 3.17 -1.06 1.73
C LEU A 119 3.41 -2.09 0.63
N CYS A 120 2.95 -3.33 0.85
CA CYS A 120 2.86 -4.32 -0.21
C CYS A 120 1.51 -4.17 -0.92
N VAL A 121 1.51 -3.71 -2.17
CA VAL A 121 0.30 -3.54 -2.97
C VAL A 121 0.14 -4.73 -3.90
N ASP A 122 -1.05 -5.37 -3.91
CA ASP A 122 -1.34 -6.55 -4.72
C ASP A 122 -1.04 -6.29 -6.21
N LYS A 123 -0.50 -7.31 -6.92
CA LYS A 123 -0.21 -7.21 -8.36
C LYS A 123 -1.48 -6.99 -9.20
N ASP A 124 -2.62 -7.46 -8.73
CA ASP A 124 -3.94 -7.24 -9.32
C ASP A 124 -4.69 -6.15 -8.54
N ALA A 125 -4.00 -5.08 -8.14
CA ALA A 125 -4.64 -3.93 -7.49
C ALA A 125 -5.82 -3.41 -8.32
N GLU A 126 -6.83 -2.93 -7.61
CA GLU A 126 -8.04 -2.33 -8.15
C GLU A 126 -8.21 -0.95 -7.51
N PRO A 127 -8.86 0.00 -8.20
CA PRO A 127 -9.19 1.30 -7.60
C PRO A 127 -10.38 1.14 -6.65
N TYR A 128 -10.52 2.07 -5.69
CA TYR A 128 -11.62 2.06 -4.73
C TYR A 128 -12.97 2.26 -5.43
N ASP A 129 -13.03 3.16 -6.41
CA ASP A 129 -14.12 3.27 -7.36
C ASP A 129 -13.60 3.67 -8.76
N ASN A 130 -14.50 3.94 -9.71
CA ASN A 130 -14.10 4.35 -11.06
C ASN A 130 -13.76 5.84 -11.17
N LYS A 131 -13.91 6.63 -10.11
CA LYS A 131 -13.55 8.04 -10.09
C LYS A 131 -12.03 8.17 -10.00
N GLY A 132 -11.57 9.37 -10.32
CA GLY A 132 -10.19 9.75 -10.13
C GLY A 132 -10.12 11.26 -10.23
N SER A 133 -9.67 11.88 -9.17
CA SER A 133 -9.34 13.30 -9.11
C SER A 133 -7.92 13.41 -8.57
N ASN A 134 -7.25 14.52 -8.86
CA ASN A 134 -5.93 14.80 -8.31
C ASN A 134 -6.13 15.57 -7.01
N GLU A 135 -6.36 14.87 -5.91
CA GLU A 135 -6.55 15.46 -4.58
C GLU A 135 -5.22 15.67 -3.85
N ASP A 136 -4.15 15.02 -4.33
CA ASP A 136 -2.77 15.25 -3.88
C ASP A 136 -2.56 14.92 -2.38
N GLY A 137 -3.38 14.01 -1.83
CA GLY A 137 -3.38 13.65 -0.41
C GLY A 137 -2.20 12.76 0.01
N ALA A 138 -2.48 11.59 0.56
CA ALA A 138 -1.45 10.56 0.70
C ALA A 138 -1.22 9.89 -0.66
N LEU A 139 0.02 9.59 -1.02
CA LEU A 139 0.33 9.07 -2.36
C LEU A 139 1.12 7.76 -2.30
N LEU A 140 0.86 6.84 -3.23
CA LEU A 140 1.54 5.55 -3.36
C LEU A 140 2.21 5.39 -4.73
N TYR A 141 3.54 5.36 -4.71
CA TYR A 141 4.39 5.16 -5.88
C TYR A 141 5.07 3.80 -5.84
N GLY A 142 5.24 3.18 -7.00
CA GLY A 142 6.14 2.05 -7.17
C GLY A 142 7.58 2.43 -6.84
N ILE A 143 8.31 1.55 -6.13
CA ILE A 143 9.73 1.76 -5.84
C ILE A 143 10.62 0.85 -6.65
N ARG A 144 11.87 1.28 -6.83
CA ARG A 144 12.93 0.50 -7.45
C ARG A 144 14.13 0.37 -6.53
N THR A 145 14.84 -0.74 -6.67
CA THR A 145 16.15 -0.95 -6.03
C THR A 145 17.18 0.08 -6.50
N LYS A 146 18.14 0.39 -5.62
CA LYS A 146 19.36 1.11 -5.96
C LYS A 146 20.57 0.35 -5.43
N CYS A 147 21.45 -0.10 -6.30
CA CYS A 147 22.68 -0.78 -5.91
C CYS A 147 23.67 0.18 -5.24
N GLY A 148 24.54 -0.39 -4.41
CA GLY A 148 25.49 0.33 -3.56
C GLY A 148 25.71 -0.48 -2.29
N SER A 149 25.26 0.03 -1.15
CA SER A 149 25.16 -0.77 0.08
C SER A 149 24.18 -1.94 -0.07
N LEU A 150 23.17 -1.80 -0.93
CA LEU A 150 22.35 -2.94 -1.39
C LEU A 150 23.18 -3.78 -2.37
N ARG A 151 23.48 -5.02 -1.97
CA ARG A 151 24.29 -5.95 -2.77
C ARG A 151 23.56 -6.35 -4.05
N CYS A 152 24.26 -6.17 -5.17
CA CYS A 152 23.80 -6.59 -6.50
C CYS A 152 24.93 -7.41 -7.15
N PRO A 153 24.82 -8.75 -7.25
CA PRO A 153 23.70 -9.64 -6.88
C PRO A 153 23.49 -9.83 -5.35
N PRO A 154 22.33 -10.34 -4.88
CA PRO A 154 21.24 -10.97 -5.66
C PRO A 154 20.18 -10.00 -6.19
N TYR A 155 20.18 -8.74 -5.74
CA TYR A 155 19.31 -7.72 -6.32
C TYR A 155 19.86 -7.25 -7.68
N LYS A 156 19.01 -6.58 -8.45
CA LYS A 156 19.37 -5.92 -9.70
C LYS A 156 19.18 -4.41 -9.51
N ASP A 157 19.97 -3.58 -10.18
CA ASP A 157 19.80 -2.12 -10.09
C ASP A 157 18.50 -1.70 -10.78
N ALA A 158 17.94 -0.57 -10.36
CA ALA A 158 16.81 0.10 -11.01
C ALA A 158 15.63 -0.83 -11.36
N THR A 159 15.33 -1.80 -10.49
CA THR A 159 14.30 -2.83 -10.72
C THR A 159 13.19 -2.72 -9.67
N ASP A 160 11.93 -2.88 -10.10
CA ASP A 160 10.77 -2.88 -9.19
C ASP A 160 10.93 -3.88 -8.05
N VAL A 161 10.55 -3.48 -6.84
CA VAL A 161 10.69 -4.31 -5.65
C VAL A 161 9.43 -5.15 -5.46
N ARG A 162 9.56 -6.48 -5.53
CA ARG A 162 8.46 -7.41 -5.22
C ARG A 162 8.19 -7.46 -3.71
N CYS A 163 6.99 -7.89 -3.34
CA CYS A 163 6.66 -8.23 -1.96
C CYS A 163 5.63 -9.36 -1.92
N VAL A 164 5.55 -10.03 -0.77
CA VAL A 164 4.54 -11.05 -0.48
C VAL A 164 4.07 -10.89 0.95
N VAL A 165 2.77 -10.98 1.17
CA VAL A 165 2.17 -11.06 2.50
C VAL A 165 1.85 -12.51 2.79
N CYS A 166 2.41 -12.99 3.89
CA CYS A 166 2.37 -14.36 4.33
C CYS A 166 1.67 -14.45 5.66
N ALA A 167 1.00 -15.58 5.90
CA ALA A 167 0.37 -15.86 7.18
C ALA A 167 0.55 -17.31 7.62
N LYS A 168 0.45 -17.54 8.92
CA LYS A 168 0.62 -18.84 9.56
C LYS A 168 -0.41 -19.06 10.65
#